data_AF-A0A536FWX7-F1
#
_entry.id   AF-A0A536FWX7-F1
#
_cell.length_a   1.000
_cell.length_b   1.000
_cell.length_c   1.000
_cell.angle_alpha   90.00
_cell.angle_beta   90.00
_cell.angle_gamma   90.00
#
_symmetry.space_group_name_H-M   'P 1'
#
loop_
_entity.id
_entity.type
_entity.pdbx_description
1 polymer ?
#
loop_
_entity_poly.entity_id
_entity_poly.type
_entity_poly.pdbx_seq_one_letter_code
_entity_poly.pdbx_strand_id
1 'polypeptide(L)'
;MFNLGGRAFTRRLALAFGLSYEEAEARKLRHSEGLLSSDQHRQVSELLGADAEVLLQGLALSIKELSRGERLPSSIYLCGGGSLLPELTLEMVKNNWAAGLPFPREPRVRHLVPPDVRNLTDSTGQLSSPQDIAPMGLANHALRTEAEERDTVNTVMRRVLSAIKV
;
A
#
# COMPACT_ATOMS: atom_id res chain seq x y z
N MET A 1 12.36 -12.04 8.08
CA MET A 1 11.48 -11.25 7.19
C MET A 1 10.25 -12.11 6.93
N PHE A 2 9.07 -11.68 7.36
CA PHE A 2 7.85 -12.49 7.27
C PHE A 2 7.54 -12.85 5.81
N ASN A 3 7.35 -14.14 5.51
CA ASN A 3 6.92 -14.59 4.17
C ASN A 3 5.39 -14.43 4.02
N LEU A 4 4.89 -13.27 4.41
CA LEU A 4 3.46 -12.93 4.50
C LEU A 4 3.16 -11.80 3.51
N GLY A 5 2.13 -11.96 2.69
CA GLY A 5 1.75 -11.00 1.66
C GLY A 5 1.04 -11.67 0.48
N GLY A 6 0.89 -10.94 -0.64
CA GLY A 6 0.10 -11.36 -1.80
C GLY A 6 0.38 -12.79 -2.29
N ARG A 7 1.65 -13.18 -2.39
CA ARG A 7 2.07 -14.53 -2.85
C ARG A 7 1.76 -15.64 -1.83
N ALA A 8 1.73 -15.31 -0.54
CA ALA A 8 1.39 -16.27 0.51
C ALA A 8 -0.09 -16.64 0.43
N PHE A 9 -0.97 -15.65 0.22
CA PHE A 9 -2.39 -15.88 -0.04
C PHE A 9 -2.60 -16.74 -1.28
N THR A 10 -1.87 -16.50 -2.37
CA THR A 10 -1.93 -17.33 -3.58
C THR A 10 -1.58 -18.78 -3.29
N ARG A 11 -0.48 -19.02 -2.57
CA ARG A 11 -0.07 -20.38 -2.18
C ARG A 11 -1.11 -21.05 -1.27
N ARG A 12 -1.73 -20.29 -0.36
CA ARG A 12 -2.81 -20.81 0.49
C ARG A 12 -3.98 -21.29 -0.35
N LEU A 13 -4.42 -20.49 -1.30
CA LEU A 13 -5.53 -20.82 -2.21
C LEU A 13 -5.20 -22.03 -3.07
N ALA A 14 -3.99 -22.08 -3.65
CA ALA A 14 -3.53 -23.20 -4.46
C ALA A 14 -3.60 -24.51 -3.67
N LEU A 15 -3.07 -24.52 -2.45
CA LEU A 15 -3.08 -25.69 -1.58
C LEU A 15 -4.50 -26.10 -1.16
N ALA A 16 -5.32 -25.15 -0.72
CA ALA A 16 -6.64 -25.43 -0.16
C ALA A 16 -7.64 -25.91 -1.22
N PHE A 17 -7.53 -25.41 -2.44
CA PHE A 17 -8.46 -25.73 -3.53
C PHE A 17 -7.88 -26.70 -4.56
N GLY A 18 -6.64 -27.19 -4.38
CA GLY A 18 -5.97 -28.08 -5.33
C GLY A 18 -5.76 -27.45 -6.72
N LEU A 19 -5.51 -26.14 -6.75
CA LEU A 19 -5.32 -25.36 -7.97
C LEU A 19 -3.83 -25.20 -8.30
N SER A 20 -3.51 -24.98 -9.57
CA SER A 20 -2.20 -24.42 -9.94
C SER A 20 -2.01 -23.02 -9.33
N TYR A 21 -0.76 -22.55 -9.28
CA TYR A 21 -0.47 -21.23 -8.72
C TYR A 21 -1.15 -20.11 -9.54
N GLU A 22 -1.16 -20.26 -10.86
CA GLU A 22 -1.77 -19.32 -11.81
C GLU A 22 -3.30 -19.27 -11.64
N GLU A 23 -3.96 -20.42 -11.50
CA GLU A 23 -5.40 -20.51 -11.24
C GLU A 23 -5.76 -19.92 -9.87
N ALA A 24 -4.94 -20.17 -8.86
CA ALA A 24 -5.11 -19.59 -7.54
C ALA A 24 -4.95 -18.06 -7.57
N GLU A 25 -3.97 -17.53 -8.30
CA GLU A 25 -3.80 -16.08 -8.46
C GLU A 25 -4.99 -15.46 -9.18
N ALA A 26 -5.43 -16.07 -10.29
CA ALA A 26 -6.59 -15.61 -11.02
C ALA A 26 -7.86 -15.60 -10.16
N ARG A 27 -8.07 -16.66 -9.35
CA ARG A 27 -9.20 -16.71 -8.40
C ARG A 27 -9.09 -15.62 -7.33
N LYS A 28 -7.88 -15.37 -6.81
CA LYS A 28 -7.63 -14.29 -5.83
C LYS A 28 -7.92 -12.90 -6.40
N LEU A 29 -7.47 -12.61 -7.63
CA LEU A 29 -7.71 -11.33 -8.29
C LEU A 29 -9.20 -11.10 -8.57
N ARG A 30 -9.87 -12.11 -9.12
CA ARG A 30 -11.34 -12.07 -9.31
C ARG A 30 -12.08 -11.91 -7.98
N HIS A 31 -11.57 -12.48 -6.89
CA HIS A 31 -12.11 -12.27 -5.56
C HIS A 31 -12.01 -10.81 -5.13
N SER A 32 -10.83 -10.19 -5.26
CA SER A 32 -10.65 -8.76 -4.94
C SER A 32 -11.49 -7.83 -5.80
N GLU A 33 -11.85 -8.24 -7.02
CA GLU A 33 -12.68 -7.47 -7.95
C GLU A 33 -14.19 -7.71 -7.76
N GLY A 34 -14.61 -8.61 -6.87
CA GLY A 34 -16.02 -8.94 -6.69
C GLY A 34 -16.63 -9.77 -7.82
N LEU A 35 -15.81 -10.50 -8.59
CA LEU A 35 -16.21 -11.23 -9.81
C LEU A 35 -16.40 -12.75 -9.60
N LEU A 36 -16.40 -13.23 -8.36
CA LEU A 36 -16.68 -14.64 -8.05
C LEU A 36 -18.18 -14.82 -7.74
N SER A 37 -18.64 -16.08 -7.74
CA SER A 37 -19.98 -16.36 -7.21
C SER A 37 -20.02 -16.13 -5.70
N SER A 38 -21.20 -15.89 -5.13
CA SER A 38 -21.35 -15.68 -3.68
C SER A 38 -20.80 -16.82 -2.84
N ASP A 39 -20.92 -18.06 -3.32
CA ASP A 39 -20.38 -19.25 -2.64
C ASP A 39 -18.84 -19.27 -2.69
N GLN A 40 -18.26 -18.98 -3.86
CA GLN A 40 -16.81 -18.88 -4.02
C GLN A 40 -16.22 -17.73 -3.21
N HIS A 41 -16.90 -16.58 -3.16
CA HIS A 41 -16.49 -15.47 -2.29
C HIS A 41 -16.44 -15.92 -0.83
N ARG A 42 -17.49 -16.59 -0.34
CA ARG A 42 -17.53 -17.09 1.04
C ARG A 42 -16.36 -18.03 1.34
N GLN A 43 -16.13 -19.02 0.48
CA GLN A 43 -15.03 -19.99 0.65
C GLN A 43 -13.65 -19.32 0.67
N VAL A 44 -13.42 -18.35 -0.22
CA VAL A 44 -12.15 -17.61 -0.27
C VAL A 44 -12.00 -16.72 0.96
N SER A 45 -13.03 -15.98 1.36
CA SER A 45 -12.97 -15.09 2.53
C SER A 45 -12.79 -15.84 3.84
N GLU A 46 -13.47 -16.97 4.02
CA GLU A 46 -13.28 -17.84 5.19
C GLU A 46 -11.83 -18.33 5.29
N LEU A 47 -11.23 -18.71 4.17
CA LEU A 47 -9.86 -19.19 4.12
C LEU A 47 -8.84 -18.08 4.36
N LEU A 48 -9.00 -16.94 3.69
CA LEU A 48 -8.03 -15.84 3.72
C LEU A 48 -8.17 -14.96 4.96
N GLY A 49 -9.32 -14.96 5.64
CA GLY A 49 -9.54 -14.15 6.85
C GLY A 49 -8.54 -14.48 7.96
N ALA A 50 -8.29 -15.76 8.21
CA ALA A 50 -7.31 -16.19 9.21
C ALA A 50 -5.87 -15.76 8.82
N ASP A 51 -5.53 -15.86 7.53
CA ASP A 51 -4.22 -15.43 7.04
C ASP A 51 -4.05 -13.90 7.12
N ALA A 52 -5.12 -13.14 6.89
CA ALA A 52 -5.15 -11.69 7.02
C ALA A 52 -4.93 -11.24 8.46
N GLU A 53 -5.56 -11.92 9.43
CA GLU A 53 -5.34 -11.69 10.86
C GLU A 53 -3.88 -11.92 11.24
N VAL A 54 -3.29 -13.05 10.82
CA VAL A 54 -1.87 -13.37 11.07
C VAL A 54 -0.94 -12.32 10.43
N LEU A 55 -1.25 -11.87 9.20
CA LEU A 55 -0.48 -10.80 8.56
C LEU A 55 -0.51 -9.51 9.40
N LEU A 56 -1.69 -9.12 9.91
CA LEU A 56 -1.82 -7.89 10.69
C LEU A 56 -1.17 -7.99 12.08
N GLN A 57 -1.16 -9.16 12.70
CA GLN A 57 -0.38 -9.39 13.93
C GLN A 57 1.13 -9.22 13.67
N GLY A 58 1.64 -9.75 12.56
CA GLY A 58 3.02 -9.54 12.13
C GLY A 58 3.34 -8.07 11.81
N LEU A 59 2.40 -7.36 11.19
CA LEU A 59 2.48 -5.93 10.96
C LEU A 59 2.54 -5.16 12.29
N ALA A 60 1.67 -5.48 13.24
CA ALA A 60 1.62 -4.83 14.55
C ALA A 60 2.95 -4.98 15.30
N LEU A 61 3.54 -6.18 15.28
CA LEU A 61 4.86 -6.42 15.86
C LEU A 61 5.93 -5.55 15.20
N SER A 62 5.94 -5.50 13.87
CA SER A 62 6.90 -4.69 13.10
C SER A 62 6.75 -3.19 13.38
N ILE A 63 5.51 -2.70 13.48
CA ILE A 63 5.21 -1.29 13.81
C ILE A 63 5.63 -0.96 15.24
N LYS A 64 5.41 -1.89 16.19
CA LYS A 64 5.85 -1.70 17.58
C LYS A 64 7.36 -1.51 17.67
N GLU A 65 8.12 -2.37 17.01
CA GLU A 65 9.58 -2.27 16.93
C GLU A 65 10.03 -0.96 16.27
N LEU A 66 9.37 -0.59 15.16
CA LEU A 66 9.67 0.65 14.43
C LEU A 66 9.36 1.91 15.25
N SER A 67 8.32 1.88 16.08
CA SER A 67 7.89 3.02 16.91
C SER A 67 8.95 3.45 17.91
N ARG A 68 9.83 2.55 18.35
CA ARG A 68 10.88 2.82 19.37
C ARG A 68 10.34 3.51 20.63
N GLY A 69 9.08 3.26 20.99
CA GLY A 69 8.41 3.87 22.15
C GLY A 69 7.81 5.25 21.90
N GLU A 70 7.91 5.79 20.68
CA GLU A 70 7.29 7.05 20.29
C GLU A 70 5.83 6.86 19.87
N ARG A 71 5.08 7.97 19.84
CA ARG A 71 3.68 7.98 19.41
C ARG A 71 3.59 7.74 17.90
N LEU A 72 2.71 6.82 17.51
CA LEU A 72 2.47 6.51 16.10
C LEU A 72 1.45 7.46 15.46
N PRO A 73 1.58 7.77 14.16
CA PRO A 73 0.58 8.54 13.43
C PRO A 73 -0.72 7.74 13.29
N SER A 74 -1.85 8.34 13.64
CA SER A 74 -3.17 7.68 13.52
C SER A 74 -3.72 7.60 12.11
N SER A 75 -3.05 8.16 11.10
CA SER A 75 -3.49 8.03 9.70
C SER A 75 -2.66 6.95 9.03
N ILE A 76 -3.29 5.82 8.74
CA ILE A 76 -2.66 4.65 8.11
C ILE A 76 -3.15 4.55 6.67
N TYR A 77 -2.20 4.40 5.77
CA TYR A 77 -2.42 4.41 4.34
C TYR A 77 -2.05 3.06 3.73
N LEU A 78 -2.98 2.45 3.01
CA LEU A 78 -2.78 1.20 2.30
C LEU A 78 -2.46 1.43 0.83
N CYS A 79 -1.48 0.69 0.32
CA CYS A 79 -1.13 0.71 -1.09
C CYS A 79 -0.61 -0.66 -1.55
N GLY A 80 -0.49 -0.85 -2.87
CA GLY A 80 -0.05 -2.09 -3.49
C GLY A 80 -1.20 -3.07 -3.74
N GLY A 81 -1.04 -3.97 -4.72
CA GLY A 81 -2.11 -4.90 -5.13
C GLY A 81 -2.57 -5.86 -4.03
N GLY A 82 -1.66 -6.23 -3.10
CA GLY A 82 -2.03 -7.06 -1.95
C GLY A 82 -3.06 -6.41 -1.02
N SER A 83 -3.08 -5.06 -0.94
CA SER A 83 -4.03 -4.33 -0.11
C SER A 83 -5.48 -4.37 -0.63
N LEU A 84 -5.69 -4.85 -1.85
CA LEU A 84 -7.01 -4.94 -2.49
C LEU A 84 -7.80 -6.18 -2.05
N LEU A 85 -7.19 -7.09 -1.27
CA LEU A 85 -7.94 -8.18 -0.66
C LEU A 85 -8.93 -7.62 0.37
N PRO A 86 -10.24 -7.93 0.25
CA PRO A 86 -11.25 -7.44 1.17
C PRO A 86 -10.95 -7.80 2.62
N GLU A 87 -10.41 -9.00 2.86
CA GLU A 87 -10.10 -9.53 4.19
C GLU A 87 -9.14 -8.63 4.96
N LEU A 88 -8.14 -8.05 4.28
CA LEU A 88 -7.20 -7.13 4.93
C LEU A 88 -7.90 -5.85 5.36
N THR A 89 -8.75 -5.29 4.51
CA THR A 89 -9.48 -4.06 4.84
C THR A 89 -10.46 -4.33 5.98
N LEU A 90 -11.19 -5.43 5.92
CA LEU A 90 -12.15 -5.84 6.95
C LEU A 90 -11.45 -6.06 8.30
N GLU A 91 -10.31 -6.76 8.31
CA GLU A 91 -9.59 -7.01 9.56
C GLU A 91 -8.92 -5.75 10.12
N MET A 92 -8.41 -4.87 9.26
CA MET A 92 -7.85 -3.59 9.69
C MET A 92 -8.89 -2.67 10.33
N VAL A 93 -10.12 -2.64 9.80
CA VAL A 93 -11.22 -1.82 10.34
C VAL A 93 -11.69 -2.31 11.72
N LYS A 94 -11.51 -3.59 12.05
CA LYS A 94 -11.78 -4.11 13.41
C LYS A 94 -10.83 -3.54 14.46
N ASN A 95 -9.67 -2.99 14.05
CA ASN A 95 -8.67 -2.36 14.91
C ASN A 95 -8.07 -3.22 16.04
N ASN A 96 -8.35 -4.52 16.08
CA ASN A 96 -7.75 -5.47 17.03
C ASN A 96 -6.21 -5.46 16.96
N TRP A 97 -5.66 -5.35 15.75
CA TRP A 97 -4.21 -5.30 15.50
C TRP A 97 -3.52 -4.08 16.13
N ALA A 98 -4.26 -3.00 16.38
CA ALA A 98 -3.73 -1.76 16.94
C ALA A 98 -3.63 -1.80 18.48
N ALA A 99 -4.19 -2.83 19.13
CA ALA A 99 -4.20 -2.95 20.57
C ALA A 99 -2.76 -3.01 21.14
N GLY A 100 -2.48 -2.13 22.11
CA GLY A 100 -1.16 -2.05 22.75
C GLY A 100 -0.08 -1.33 21.93
N LEU A 101 -0.42 -0.77 20.76
CA LEU A 101 0.46 0.14 20.01
C LEU A 101 0.29 1.59 20.50
N PRO A 102 1.35 2.42 20.48
CA PRO A 102 1.33 3.78 21.01
C PRO A 102 0.63 4.78 20.07
N PHE A 103 -0.57 4.46 19.59
CA PHE A 103 -1.41 5.40 18.85
C PHE A 103 -2.08 6.39 19.81
N PRO A 104 -2.07 7.71 19.54
CA PRO A 104 -2.71 8.71 20.39
C PRO A 104 -4.24 8.66 20.35
N ARG A 105 -4.81 8.00 19.32
CA ARG A 105 -6.23 7.72 19.11
C ARG A 105 -6.33 6.55 18.13
N GLU A 106 -7.50 5.93 18.05
CA GLU A 106 -7.79 4.85 17.11
C GLU A 106 -7.30 5.17 15.68
N PRO A 107 -6.49 4.30 15.05
CA PRO A 107 -5.96 4.56 13.73
C PRO A 107 -7.07 4.51 12.68
N ARG A 108 -7.05 5.49 11.78
CA ARG A 108 -7.90 5.56 10.59
C ARG A 108 -7.14 4.97 9.42
N VAL A 109 -7.70 3.91 8.87
CA VAL A 109 -7.12 3.18 7.74
C VAL A 109 -7.87 3.58 6.47
N ARG A 110 -7.14 3.96 5.41
CA ARG A 110 -7.70 4.12 4.07
C ARG A 110 -6.69 3.75 3.00
N HIS A 111 -7.15 3.35 1.82
CA HIS A 111 -6.26 3.22 0.67
C HIS A 111 -5.78 4.59 0.19
N LEU A 112 -4.53 4.63 -0.25
CA LEU A 112 -4.04 5.66 -1.16
C LEU A 112 -4.56 5.37 -2.54
N VAL A 113 -5.10 6.39 -3.17
CA VAL A 113 -5.57 6.37 -4.55
C VAL A 113 -4.72 7.32 -5.40
N PRO A 114 -4.62 7.11 -6.73
CA PRO A 114 -3.78 7.94 -7.59
C PRO A 114 -3.92 9.47 -7.38
N PRO A 115 -5.12 10.03 -7.15
CA PRO A 115 -5.27 11.46 -6.84
C PRO A 115 -4.60 11.94 -5.53
N ASP A 116 -4.26 11.04 -4.60
CA ASP A 116 -3.50 11.39 -3.39
C ASP A 116 -2.03 11.70 -3.71
N VAL A 117 -1.50 11.21 -4.83
CA VAL A 117 -0.12 11.47 -5.28
C VAL A 117 -0.07 12.83 -5.98
N ARG A 118 0.34 13.86 -5.24
CA ARG A 118 0.44 15.24 -5.74
C ARG A 118 1.64 15.41 -6.67
N ASN A 119 1.61 16.47 -7.47
CA ASN A 119 2.69 16.91 -8.37
C ASN A 119 3.04 15.89 -9.47
N LEU A 120 2.12 14.99 -9.77
CA LEU A 120 2.21 14.04 -10.86
C LEU A 120 0.87 14.03 -11.61
N THR A 121 0.92 14.13 -12.93
CA THR A 121 -0.26 14.01 -13.80
C THR A 121 -0.09 12.79 -14.69
N ASP A 122 -0.98 11.81 -14.54
CA ASP A 122 -1.07 10.69 -15.48
C ASP A 122 -1.89 11.11 -16.71
N SER A 123 -1.22 11.30 -17.84
CA SER A 123 -1.87 11.62 -19.12
C SER A 123 -2.43 10.39 -19.84
N THR A 124 -2.09 9.18 -19.40
CA THR A 124 -2.55 7.92 -20.03
C THR A 124 -3.92 7.49 -19.51
N GLY A 125 -4.28 7.90 -18.30
CA GLY A 125 -5.50 7.47 -17.62
C GLY A 125 -5.49 6.00 -17.19
N GLN A 126 -4.32 5.35 -17.20
CA GLN A 126 -4.17 3.93 -16.88
C GLN A 126 -3.96 3.70 -15.38
N LEU A 127 -3.46 4.70 -14.65
CA LEU A 127 -3.17 4.60 -13.22
C LEU A 127 -4.42 4.94 -12.42
N SER A 128 -5.10 3.92 -11.92
CA SER A 128 -6.44 4.04 -11.32
C SER A 128 -6.60 3.31 -9.99
N SER A 129 -5.60 2.52 -9.58
CA SER A 129 -5.69 1.60 -8.45
C SER A 129 -4.62 1.87 -7.39
N PRO A 130 -4.87 1.51 -6.11
CA PRO A 130 -3.85 1.47 -5.06
C PRO A 130 -2.57 0.71 -5.43
N GLN A 131 -2.62 -0.21 -6.40
CA GLN A 131 -1.44 -0.90 -6.92
C GLN A 131 -0.46 0.02 -7.67
N ASP A 132 -0.97 1.12 -8.22
CA ASP A 132 -0.22 2.07 -9.04
C ASP A 132 0.52 3.12 -8.18
N ILE A 133 0.25 3.17 -6.88
CA ILE A 133 0.86 4.13 -5.96
C ILE A 133 2.38 4.00 -5.88
N ALA A 134 2.91 2.77 -5.91
CA ALA A 134 4.35 2.55 -5.84
C ALA A 134 5.08 3.14 -7.06
N PRO A 135 4.72 2.79 -8.33
CA PRO A 135 5.34 3.44 -9.49
C PRO A 135 5.08 4.94 -9.55
N MET A 136 3.90 5.43 -9.16
CA MET A 136 3.62 6.87 -9.06
C MET A 136 4.52 7.58 -8.03
N GLY A 137 4.78 6.94 -6.89
CA GLY A 137 5.68 7.46 -5.87
C GLY A 137 7.12 7.64 -6.40
N LEU A 138 7.59 6.69 -7.20
CA LEU A 138 8.90 6.78 -7.87
C LEU A 138 8.93 7.90 -8.90
N ALA A 139 7.89 8.03 -9.73
CA ALA A 139 7.80 9.10 -10.72
C ALA A 139 7.76 10.49 -10.05
N ASN A 140 6.95 10.64 -8.99
CA ASN A 140 6.89 11.87 -8.20
C ASN A 140 8.24 12.20 -7.55
N HIS A 141 8.96 11.20 -7.03
CA HIS A 141 10.30 11.41 -6.50
C HIS A 141 11.27 11.93 -7.57
N ALA A 142 11.29 11.31 -8.75
CA ALA A 142 12.15 11.73 -9.85
C ALA A 142 11.86 13.18 -10.30
N LEU A 143 10.58 13.52 -10.49
CA LEU A 143 10.16 14.88 -10.87
C LEU A 143 10.56 15.93 -9.82
N ARG A 144 10.45 15.60 -8.54
CA ARG A 144 10.88 16.48 -7.45
C ARG A 144 12.39 16.71 -7.48
N THR A 145 13.18 15.66 -7.65
CA THR A 145 14.64 15.76 -7.73
C THR A 145 15.07 16.64 -8.91
N GLU A 146 14.49 16.44 -10.11
CA GLU A 146 14.78 17.29 -11.26
C GLU A 146 14.40 18.77 -11.04
N ALA A 147 13.27 19.02 -10.36
CA ALA A 147 12.84 20.38 -10.04
C ALA A 147 13.81 21.06 -9.06
N GLU A 148 14.23 20.34 -8.01
CA GLU A 148 15.21 20.81 -7.03
C GLU A 148 16.56 21.13 -7.71
N GLU A 149 17.02 20.29 -8.63
CA GLU A 149 18.24 20.54 -9.42
C GLU A 149 18.11 21.80 -10.29
N ARG A 150 17.00 21.97 -11.03
CA ARG A 150 16.78 23.19 -11.85
C ARG A 150 16.75 24.46 -11.01
N ASP A 151 16.12 24.41 -9.84
CA ASP A 151 16.03 25.57 -8.95
C ASP A 151 17.39 25.97 -8.38
N THR A 152 18.25 25.00 -8.06
CA THR A 152 19.63 25.29 -7.65
C THR A 152 20.43 25.97 -8.76
N VAL A 153 20.36 25.47 -9.99
CA VAL A 153 21.04 26.06 -11.16
C VAL A 153 20.54 27.50 -11.40
N ASN A 154 19.23 27.70 -11.40
CA ASN A 154 18.61 29.02 -11.60
C ASN A 154 19.03 30.02 -10.51
N THR A 155 19.20 29.55 -9.28
CA THR A 155 19.66 30.38 -8.15
C THR A 155 21.12 30.79 -8.31
N VAL A 156 21.99 29.87 -8.73
CA VAL A 156 23.41 30.18 -9.01
C VAL A 156 23.52 31.16 -10.17
N MET A 157 22.81 30.93 -11.28
CA MET A 157 22.82 31.86 -12.43
C MET A 157 22.36 33.27 -12.02
N ARG A 158 21.28 33.39 -11.24
CA ARG A 158 20.81 34.70 -10.74
C ARG A 158 21.86 35.41 -9.90
N ARG A 159 22.58 34.70 -9.03
CA ARG A 159 23.68 35.26 -8.24
C ARG A 159 24.83 35.75 -9.13
N VAL A 160 25.25 34.95 -10.12
CA VAL A 160 26.30 35.33 -11.08
C VAL A 160 25.90 36.58 -11.88
N LEU A 161 24.69 36.61 -12.45
CA LEU A 161 24.18 37.77 -13.19
C LEU A 161 24.09 39.04 -12.33
N SER A 162 23.72 38.90 -11.04
CA SER A 162 23.70 40.05 -10.12
C SER A 162 25.10 40.58 -9.80
N ALA A 163 26.11 39.72 -9.77
CA ALA A 163 27.51 40.12 -9.53
C ALA A 163 28.16 40.80 -10.75
N ILE A 164 27.71 40.49 -11.97
CA ILE A 164 28.20 41.09 -13.22
C ILE A 164 27.60 42.48 -13.49
N LYS A 165 26.47 42.84 -12.85
CA LYS A 165 25.82 44.14 -12.99
C LYS A 165 26.48 45.31 -12.22
N VAL A 166 27.77 45.17 -11.89
CA VAL A 166 28.61 46.21 -11.26
C VAL A 166 29.49 46.86 -12.32
#